data_AF-A0A9P6ABF9-F1
#
_entry.id   AF-A0A9P6ABF9-F1
#
_cell.length_a   1.000
_cell.length_b   1.000
_cell.length_c   1.000
_cell.angle_alpha   90.00
_cell.angle_beta   90.00
_cell.angle_gamma   90.00
#
_symmetry.space_group_name_H-M   'P 1'
#
loop_
_entity.id
_entity.type
_entity.pdbx_description
1 polymer ?
#
loop_
_entity_poly.entity_id
_entity_poly.type
_entity_poly.pdbx_seq_one_letter_code
_entity_poly.pdbx_strand_id
1 'polypeptide(L)'
;MYDEYMADPINNSVRELAQRYHLSIKRVDAILRLKGMEDRWLKTGKELQTGFQAGMEKILGTKTFAESIVSDIRYDAREADSLEEEENRDAARQRYQRLYWESTPEDGREPIVPASLEHAKKLAKKITKQAERHKSDPEYMPVIHNDKLFVKTKKEVISQRDGSAPIKFLDVGGKFINVDDRIRRVAGAERKAREKERRTLEAAKSLQKENPPHAS
;
A
#
# COMPACT_ATOMS: atom_id res chain seq x y z
N MET A 1 -2.85 -24.70 -10.70
CA MET A 1 -2.35 -23.65 -9.78
C MET A 1 -1.63 -24.18 -8.55
N TYR A 2 -2.28 -24.82 -7.56
CA TYR A 2 -1.58 -25.28 -6.34
C TYR A 2 -0.47 -26.30 -6.64
N ASP A 3 -0.77 -27.30 -7.46
CA ASP A 3 0.20 -28.33 -7.84
C ASP A 3 1.38 -27.75 -8.63
N GLU A 4 1.13 -26.76 -9.48
CA GLU A 4 2.17 -26.04 -10.24
C GLU A 4 3.10 -25.24 -9.32
N TYR A 5 2.53 -24.59 -8.30
CA TYR A 5 3.30 -23.88 -7.28
C TYR A 5 4.15 -24.84 -6.45
N MET A 6 3.60 -26.00 -6.09
CA MET A 6 4.31 -27.03 -5.31
C MET A 6 5.38 -27.76 -6.12
N ALA A 7 5.23 -27.86 -7.44
CA ALA A 7 6.25 -28.42 -8.33
C ALA A 7 7.49 -27.52 -8.41
N ASP A 8 7.31 -26.23 -8.71
CA ASP A 8 8.41 -25.27 -8.87
C ASP A 8 8.05 -23.89 -8.33
N PRO A 9 8.27 -23.60 -7.02
CA PRO A 9 7.93 -22.32 -6.41
C PRO A 9 8.70 -21.12 -6.99
N ILE A 10 9.88 -21.39 -7.57
CA ILE A 10 10.77 -20.36 -8.14
C ILE A 10 10.22 -19.87 -9.48
N ASN A 11 9.88 -20.81 -10.38
CA ASN A 11 9.37 -20.49 -11.72
C ASN A 11 7.88 -20.16 -11.72
N ASN A 12 7.10 -20.82 -10.85
CA ASN A 12 5.68 -20.56 -10.68
C ASN A 12 5.45 -19.71 -9.44
N SER A 13 6.13 -18.56 -9.37
CA SER A 13 5.92 -17.61 -8.28
C SER A 13 4.46 -17.14 -8.23
N VAL A 14 4.03 -16.66 -7.06
CA VAL A 14 2.67 -16.12 -6.86
C VAL A 14 2.30 -15.06 -7.92
N ARG A 15 3.29 -14.26 -8.33
CA ARG A 15 3.12 -13.22 -9.37
C ARG A 15 2.91 -13.82 -10.76
N GLU A 16 3.69 -14.85 -11.11
CA GLU A 16 3.55 -15.56 -12.39
C GLU A 16 2.20 -16.27 -12.48
N LEU A 17 1.76 -16.91 -11.39
CA LEU A 17 0.46 -17.57 -11.32
C LEU A 17 -0.69 -16.56 -11.40
N ALA A 18 -0.59 -15.43 -10.71
CA ALA A 18 -1.57 -14.34 -10.80
C ALA A 18 -1.72 -13.83 -12.24
N GLN A 19 -0.59 -13.64 -12.96
CA GLN A 19 -0.60 -13.22 -14.34
C GLN A 19 -1.19 -14.26 -15.29
N ARG A 20 -0.79 -15.53 -15.17
CA ARG A 20 -1.28 -16.63 -16.02
C ARG A 20 -2.76 -16.89 -15.86
N TYR A 21 -3.25 -16.88 -14.61
CA TYR A 21 -4.64 -17.17 -14.29
C TYR A 21 -5.53 -15.92 -14.22
N HIS A 22 -4.96 -14.73 -14.45
CA HIS A 22 -5.65 -13.44 -14.37
C HIS A 22 -6.38 -13.23 -13.03
N LEU A 23 -5.75 -13.64 -11.94
CA LEU A 23 -6.26 -13.46 -10.58
C LEU A 23 -5.43 -12.41 -9.85
N SER A 24 -6.05 -11.71 -8.89
CA SER A 24 -5.31 -10.83 -8.00
C SER A 24 -4.27 -11.62 -7.19
N ILE A 25 -3.14 -10.99 -6.87
CA ILE A 25 -2.02 -11.65 -6.18
C ILE A 25 -2.49 -12.21 -4.82
N LYS A 26 -3.35 -11.47 -4.11
CA LYS A 26 -3.89 -11.91 -2.82
C LYS A 26 -4.90 -13.05 -2.96
N ARG A 27 -5.66 -13.13 -4.06
CA ARG A 27 -6.54 -14.27 -4.32
C ARG A 27 -5.71 -15.53 -4.59
N VAL A 28 -4.60 -15.42 -5.32
CA VAL A 28 -3.65 -16.53 -5.49
C VAL A 28 -3.05 -16.97 -4.15
N ASP A 29 -2.56 -16.03 -3.34
CA ASP A 29 -2.04 -16.31 -1.98
C ASP A 29 -3.09 -17.02 -1.10
N ALA A 30 -4.34 -16.54 -1.12
CA ALA A 30 -5.44 -17.15 -0.38
C ALA A 30 -5.75 -18.57 -0.87
N ILE A 31 -5.81 -18.81 -2.19
CA ILE A 31 -6.05 -20.13 -2.78
C ILE A 31 -4.95 -21.10 -2.36
N LEU A 32 -3.67 -20.69 -2.47
CA LEU A 32 -2.53 -21.52 -2.08
C LEU A 32 -2.57 -21.88 -0.59
N ARG A 33 -2.94 -20.92 0.26
CA ARG A 33 -3.08 -21.13 1.71
C ARG A 33 -4.22 -22.08 2.05
N LEU A 34 -5.40 -21.90 1.45
CA LEU A 34 -6.57 -22.76 1.69
C LEU A 34 -6.29 -24.19 1.23
N LYS A 35 -5.70 -24.37 0.04
CA LYS A 35 -5.27 -25.70 -0.43
C LYS A 35 -4.22 -26.33 0.48
N GLY A 36 -3.25 -25.55 0.97
CA GLY A 36 -2.30 -26.06 1.97
C GLY A 36 -2.95 -26.50 3.30
N MET A 37 -4.08 -25.90 3.68
CA MET A 37 -4.86 -26.33 4.84
C MET A 37 -5.64 -27.61 4.56
N GLU A 38 -6.25 -27.73 3.38
CA GLU A 38 -6.94 -28.95 2.92
C GLU A 38 -5.98 -30.16 2.95
N ASP A 39 -4.77 -30.01 2.41
CA ASP A 39 -3.75 -31.07 2.42
C ASP A 39 -3.35 -31.48 3.83
N ARG A 40 -3.23 -30.52 4.75
CA ARG A 40 -2.97 -30.81 6.17
C ARG A 40 -4.14 -31.53 6.82
N TRP A 41 -5.38 -31.16 6.51
CA TRP A 41 -6.57 -31.83 7.04
C TRP A 41 -6.69 -33.26 6.54
N LEU A 42 -6.41 -33.50 5.25
CA LEU A 42 -6.32 -34.84 4.68
C LEU A 42 -5.27 -35.69 5.40
N LYS A 43 -4.07 -35.13 5.65
CA LYS A 43 -3.01 -35.82 6.43
C LYS A 43 -3.40 -36.09 7.89
N THR A 44 -4.26 -35.26 8.46
CA THR A 44 -4.77 -35.43 9.84
C THR A 44 -5.96 -36.40 9.88
N GLY A 45 -6.44 -36.89 8.74
CA GLY A 45 -7.59 -37.79 8.64
C GLY A 45 -8.95 -37.10 8.81
N LYS A 46 -9.02 -35.77 8.65
CA LYS A 46 -10.30 -35.05 8.64
C LYS A 46 -10.95 -35.16 7.26
N GLU A 47 -12.23 -35.49 7.23
CA GLU A 47 -13.01 -35.56 6.00
C GLU A 47 -13.31 -34.17 5.45
N LEU A 48 -13.15 -33.99 4.13
CA LEU A 48 -13.48 -32.76 3.42
C LEU A 48 -14.93 -32.79 2.94
N GLN A 49 -15.64 -31.67 3.07
CA GLN A 49 -17.03 -31.52 2.62
C GLN A 49 -17.12 -31.28 1.10
N THR A 50 -16.74 -32.27 0.28
CA THR A 50 -16.72 -32.17 -1.18
C THR A 50 -18.12 -32.06 -1.81
N GLY A 51 -19.14 -32.66 -1.18
CA GLY A 51 -20.53 -32.57 -1.66
C GLY A 51 -21.09 -31.15 -1.55
N PHE A 52 -20.74 -30.42 -0.48
CA PHE A 52 -21.13 -29.03 -0.31
C PHE A 52 -20.45 -28.13 -1.34
N GLN A 53 -19.14 -28.36 -1.57
CA GLN A 53 -18.39 -27.67 -2.61
C GLN A 53 -19.04 -27.84 -3.99
N ALA A 54 -19.34 -29.07 -4.40
CA ALA A 54 -19.98 -29.35 -5.70
C ALA A 54 -21.36 -28.68 -5.83
N GLY A 55 -22.13 -28.63 -4.75
CA GLY A 55 -23.41 -27.92 -4.70
C GLY A 55 -23.26 -26.41 -4.87
N MET A 56 -22.30 -25.81 -4.15
CA MET A 56 -22.00 -24.38 -4.26
C MET A 56 -21.49 -23.99 -5.65
N GLU A 57 -20.56 -24.76 -6.22
CA GLU A 57 -20.01 -24.51 -7.56
C GLU A 57 -21.11 -24.48 -8.63
N LYS A 58 -22.09 -25.40 -8.52
CA LYS A 58 -23.25 -25.45 -9.40
C LYS A 58 -24.17 -24.22 -9.24
N ILE A 59 -24.43 -23.78 -8.00
CA ILE A 59 -25.30 -22.62 -7.73
C ILE A 59 -24.63 -21.31 -8.17
N LEU A 60 -23.34 -21.18 -7.90
CA LEU A 60 -22.57 -19.98 -8.23
C LEU A 60 -22.22 -19.90 -9.74
N GLY A 61 -22.42 -20.98 -10.48
CA GLY A 61 -22.12 -21.05 -11.91
C GLY A 61 -20.64 -20.89 -12.21
N THR A 62 -19.76 -21.42 -11.34
CA THR A 62 -18.31 -21.30 -11.53
C THR A 62 -17.89 -22.00 -12.82
N LYS A 63 -17.39 -21.24 -13.79
CA LYS A 63 -16.83 -21.79 -15.03
C LYS A 63 -15.47 -22.42 -14.75
N THR A 64 -15.17 -23.54 -15.41
CA THR A 64 -13.81 -24.08 -15.38
C THR A 64 -12.87 -23.11 -16.10
N PHE A 65 -11.60 -23.07 -15.69
CA PHE A 65 -10.63 -22.11 -16.23
C PHE A 65 -10.48 -22.16 -17.77
N ALA A 66 -10.76 -23.31 -18.39
CA ALA A 66 -10.79 -23.47 -19.83
C ALA A 66 -11.88 -22.62 -20.53
N GLU A 67 -12.99 -22.32 -19.85
CA GLU A 67 -14.14 -21.57 -20.38
C GLU A 67 -14.10 -20.06 -20.06
N SER A 68 -13.20 -19.62 -19.17
CA SER A 68 -13.19 -18.24 -18.63
C SER A 68 -12.24 -17.27 -19.33
N ILE A 69 -11.44 -17.73 -20.29
CA ILE A 69 -10.36 -16.95 -20.92
C ILE A 69 -10.87 -15.78 -21.80
N VAL A 70 -12.16 -15.76 -22.18
CA VAL A 70 -12.62 -14.96 -23.33
C VAL A 70 -13.13 -13.53 -23.02
N SER A 71 -13.47 -13.14 -21.79
CA SER A 71 -14.00 -11.77 -21.57
C SER A 71 -13.89 -11.24 -20.13
N ASP A 72 -13.41 -10.00 -19.97
CA ASP A 72 -13.53 -9.09 -18.81
C ASP A 72 -12.71 -9.29 -17.52
N ILE A 73 -12.00 -10.39 -17.32
CA ILE A 73 -11.29 -10.64 -16.03
C ILE A 73 -10.12 -9.66 -15.76
N ARG A 74 -9.51 -9.08 -16.80
CA ARG A 74 -8.29 -8.25 -16.65
C ARG A 74 -8.53 -6.90 -15.97
N TYR A 75 -9.73 -6.33 -16.07
CA TYR A 75 -10.07 -5.06 -15.41
C TYR A 75 -10.31 -5.27 -13.91
N ASP A 76 -11.00 -6.35 -13.55
CA ASP A 76 -11.33 -6.73 -12.16
C ASP A 76 -10.07 -6.99 -11.30
N ALA A 77 -9.07 -7.70 -11.84
CA ALA A 77 -7.86 -8.01 -11.07
C ALA A 77 -7.05 -6.78 -10.66
N ARG A 78 -6.94 -5.77 -11.53
CA ARG A 78 -6.21 -4.52 -11.25
C ARG A 78 -6.96 -3.62 -10.28
N GLU A 79 -8.29 -3.51 -10.45
CA GLU A 79 -9.13 -2.73 -9.57
C GLU A 79 -9.16 -3.32 -8.15
N ALA A 80 -9.23 -4.66 -8.05
CA ALA A 80 -9.15 -5.38 -6.77
C ALA A 80 -7.80 -5.18 -6.06
N ASP A 81 -6.68 -5.26 -6.77
CA ASP A 81 -5.36 -4.99 -6.19
C ASP A 81 -5.26 -3.54 -5.69
N SER A 82 -5.79 -2.56 -6.46
CA SER A 82 -5.76 -1.15 -6.10
C SER A 82 -6.65 -0.80 -4.89
N LEU A 83 -7.86 -1.36 -4.81
CA LEU A 83 -8.77 -1.16 -3.68
C LEU A 83 -8.19 -1.74 -2.38
N GLU A 84 -7.52 -2.89 -2.44
CA GLU A 84 -6.89 -3.47 -1.26
C GLU A 84 -5.65 -2.71 -0.77
N GLU A 85 -4.88 -2.12 -1.69
CA GLU A 85 -3.79 -1.19 -1.34
C GLU A 85 -4.34 0.08 -0.67
N GLU A 86 -5.47 0.60 -1.16
CA GLU A 86 -6.13 1.77 -0.60
C GLU A 86 -6.76 1.54 0.77
N GLU A 87 -7.25 0.33 1.05
CA GLU A 87 -7.90 -0.02 2.31
C GLU A 87 -6.92 -0.24 3.48
N ASN A 88 -5.60 -0.29 3.26
CA ASN A 88 -4.61 -0.54 4.31
C ASN A 88 -4.97 -1.80 5.16
N ARG A 89 -5.54 -2.84 4.51
CA ARG A 89 -6.07 -4.06 5.16
C ARG A 89 -5.01 -4.92 5.86
N ASP A 90 -3.74 -4.55 5.80
CA ASP A 90 -2.66 -5.17 6.57
C ASP A 90 -2.94 -5.15 8.09
N ALA A 91 -3.63 -4.12 8.59
CA ALA A 91 -4.08 -4.08 9.98
C ALA A 91 -5.06 -5.22 10.31
N ALA A 92 -5.94 -5.60 9.38
CA ALA A 92 -6.83 -6.75 9.53
C ALA A 92 -6.09 -8.09 9.36
N ARG A 93 -5.11 -8.16 8.45
CA ARG A 93 -4.25 -9.33 8.25
C ARG A 93 -3.46 -9.69 9.52
N GLN A 94 -2.94 -8.69 10.23
CA GLN A 94 -2.31 -8.86 11.55
C GLN A 94 -3.30 -9.31 12.63
N ARG A 95 -4.58 -8.91 12.58
CA ARG A 95 -5.62 -9.43 13.49
C ARG A 95 -5.85 -10.93 13.25
N TYR A 96 -5.98 -11.36 12.00
CA TYR A 96 -6.25 -12.76 11.66
C TYR A 96 -5.04 -13.68 11.87
N GLN A 97 -3.81 -13.20 11.63
CA GLN A 97 -2.60 -13.99 11.89
C GLN A 97 -2.44 -14.35 13.38
N ARG A 98 -3.02 -13.55 14.28
CA ARG A 98 -2.99 -13.75 15.73
C ARG A 98 -4.15 -14.61 16.25
N LEU A 99 -5.33 -14.57 15.60
CA LEU A 99 -6.45 -15.47 15.94
C LEU A 99 -6.12 -16.96 15.72
N TYR A 100 -5.18 -17.29 14.83
CA TYR A 100 -4.82 -18.67 14.53
C TYR A 100 -3.89 -19.33 15.58
N TRP A 101 -3.37 -18.58 16.56
CA TRP A 101 -2.37 -19.09 17.52
C TRP A 101 -2.72 -18.94 19.00
N GLU A 102 -3.87 -18.37 19.36
CA GLU A 102 -4.40 -18.37 20.72
C GLU A 102 -5.84 -18.88 20.71
N SER A 103 -6.17 -19.77 21.64
CA SER A 103 -7.56 -20.14 21.91
C SER A 103 -8.31 -18.89 22.37
N THR A 104 -9.16 -18.32 21.51
CA THR A 104 -10.09 -17.26 21.92
C THR A 104 -11.07 -17.84 22.93
N PRO A 105 -11.23 -17.25 24.14
CA PRO A 105 -12.27 -17.68 25.07
C PRO A 105 -13.64 -17.53 24.42
N GLU A 106 -14.53 -18.53 24.58
CA GLU A 106 -15.89 -18.50 24.02
C GLU A 106 -16.72 -17.30 24.52
N ASP A 107 -16.34 -16.70 25.65
CA ASP A 107 -16.98 -15.53 26.26
C ASP A 107 -16.80 -14.21 25.46
N GLY A 108 -16.13 -14.23 24.31
CA GLY A 108 -15.93 -13.04 23.45
C GLY A 108 -15.00 -11.98 24.05
N ARG A 109 -14.29 -12.31 25.13
CA ARG A 109 -13.27 -11.44 25.73
C ARG A 109 -12.05 -11.37 24.82
N GLU A 110 -11.38 -10.22 24.82
CA GLU A 110 -10.12 -10.08 24.08
C GLU A 110 -9.09 -11.10 24.61
N PRO A 111 -8.37 -11.82 23.73
CA PRO A 111 -7.40 -12.82 24.15
C PRO A 111 -6.29 -12.15 24.98
N ILE A 112 -6.00 -12.76 26.13
CA ILE A 112 -4.92 -12.32 27.03
C ILE A 112 -3.61 -12.62 26.32
N VAL A 113 -2.95 -11.56 25.86
CA VAL A 113 -1.73 -11.70 25.09
C VAL A 113 -0.50 -11.46 25.94
N PRO A 114 0.60 -12.19 25.69
CA PRO A 114 1.87 -11.89 26.31
C PRO A 114 2.26 -10.41 26.14
N ALA A 115 2.78 -9.80 27.20
CA ALA A 115 3.14 -8.38 27.23
C ALA A 115 4.11 -7.97 26.10
N SER A 116 4.96 -8.89 25.64
CA SER A 116 5.86 -8.69 24.49
C SER A 116 5.11 -8.42 23.19
N LEU A 117 4.00 -9.13 22.95
CA LEU A 117 3.16 -8.95 21.76
C LEU A 117 2.33 -7.67 21.84
N GLU A 118 1.87 -7.27 23.02
CA GLU A 118 1.23 -5.97 23.20
C GLU A 118 2.20 -4.81 22.93
N HIS A 119 3.43 -4.93 23.42
CA HIS A 119 4.47 -3.95 23.19
C HIS A 119 4.79 -3.82 21.69
N ALA A 120 4.99 -4.95 21.00
CA ALA A 120 5.20 -4.96 19.54
C ALA A 120 4.03 -4.31 18.78
N LYS A 121 2.78 -4.61 19.17
CA LYS A 121 1.59 -3.98 18.59
C LYS A 121 1.56 -2.47 18.83
N LYS A 122 1.89 -2.01 20.04
CA LYS A 122 1.97 -0.59 20.38
C LYS A 122 3.08 0.11 19.58
N LEU A 123 4.25 -0.54 19.41
CA LEU A 123 5.33 -0.02 18.58
C LEU A 123 4.94 0.10 17.12
N ALA A 124 4.34 -0.95 16.53
CA ALA A 124 3.88 -0.91 15.15
C ALA A 124 2.90 0.25 14.90
N LYS A 125 1.91 0.42 15.78
CA LYS A 125 0.97 1.56 15.73
C LYS A 125 1.65 2.92 15.88
N LYS A 126 2.69 3.02 16.71
CA LYS A 126 3.47 4.25 16.85
C LYS A 126 4.23 4.56 15.57
N ILE A 127 4.86 3.56 14.96
CA ILE A 127 5.61 3.69 13.70
C ILE A 127 4.69 4.13 12.57
N THR A 128 3.53 3.49 12.40
CA THR A 128 2.57 3.88 11.35
C THR A 128 2.07 5.32 11.54
N LYS A 129 1.73 5.69 12.78
CA LYS A 129 1.30 7.06 13.11
C LYS A 129 2.42 8.10 12.91
N GLN A 130 3.67 7.73 13.20
CA GLN A 130 4.82 8.59 12.92
C GLN A 130 5.02 8.75 11.42
N ALA A 131 4.95 7.68 10.63
CA ALA A 131 5.04 7.74 9.17
C ALA A 131 3.92 8.60 8.55
N GLU A 132 2.68 8.50 9.06
CA GLU A 132 1.56 9.36 8.63
C GLU A 132 1.81 10.82 8.99
N ARG A 133 2.31 11.10 10.19
CA ARG A 133 2.69 12.46 10.60
C ARG A 133 3.77 13.04 9.70
N HIS A 134 4.78 12.24 9.36
CA HIS A 134 5.85 12.62 8.44
C HIS A 134 5.35 13.00 7.05
N LYS A 135 4.27 12.40 6.55
CA LYS A 135 3.64 12.82 5.28
C LYS A 135 2.97 14.19 5.36
N SER A 136 2.56 14.61 6.55
CA SER A 136 1.91 15.90 6.83
C SER A 136 2.85 16.94 7.45
N ASP A 137 4.13 16.62 7.63
CA ASP A 137 5.09 17.54 8.25
C ASP A 137 5.28 18.78 7.36
N PRO A 138 5.19 20.01 7.92
CA PRO A 138 5.31 21.25 7.15
C PRO A 138 6.62 21.42 6.38
N GLU A 139 7.69 20.77 6.83
CA GLU A 139 9.01 20.77 6.20
C GLU A 139 8.98 20.09 4.82
N TYR A 140 8.22 19.00 4.70
CA TYR A 140 8.10 18.25 3.46
C TYR A 140 6.92 18.72 2.61
N MET A 141 5.87 19.24 3.24
CA MET A 141 4.70 19.81 2.59
C MET A 141 4.42 21.22 3.11
N PRO A 142 4.81 22.29 2.40
CA PRO A 142 4.58 23.64 2.88
C PRO A 142 3.08 23.90 3.04
N VAL A 143 2.69 24.36 4.22
CA VAL A 143 1.30 24.76 4.47
C VAL A 143 1.04 26.07 3.74
N ILE A 144 0.20 26.00 2.70
CA ILE A 144 -0.31 27.20 2.04
C ILE A 144 -1.32 27.83 2.99
N HIS A 145 -0.99 29.03 3.49
CA HIS A 145 -1.87 29.79 4.36
C HIS A 145 -3.01 30.37 3.53
N ASN A 146 -4.20 30.42 4.12
CA ASN A 146 -5.37 30.96 3.45
C ASN A 146 -5.28 32.48 3.44
N ASP A 147 -4.76 33.05 2.36
CA ASP A 147 -4.84 34.48 2.09
C ASP A 147 -6.11 34.80 1.29
N LYS A 148 -6.47 36.09 1.17
CA LYS A 148 -7.63 36.54 0.38
C LYS A 148 -7.61 36.05 -1.09
N LEU A 149 -6.45 35.65 -1.59
CA LEU A 149 -6.23 35.11 -2.95
C LEU A 149 -6.29 33.58 -3.02
N PHE A 150 -6.14 32.87 -1.89
CA PHE A 150 -6.11 31.41 -1.83
C PHE A 150 -7.23 30.90 -0.91
N VAL A 151 -8.37 30.60 -1.53
CA VAL A 151 -9.49 29.92 -0.86
C VAL A 151 -9.22 28.41 -0.91
N LYS A 152 -9.26 27.74 0.25
CA LYS A 152 -9.19 26.27 0.30
C LYS A 152 -10.27 25.67 -0.58
N THR A 153 -9.86 24.85 -1.54
CA THR A 153 -10.79 24.03 -2.32
C THR A 153 -11.54 23.08 -1.39
N LYS A 154 -12.80 22.80 -1.72
CA LYS A 154 -13.57 21.78 -1.00
C LYS A 154 -12.86 20.43 -1.13
N LYS A 155 -12.85 19.64 -0.05
CA LYS A 155 -12.24 18.30 -0.04
C LYS A 155 -12.84 17.36 -1.08
N GLU A 156 -14.09 17.60 -1.46
CA GLU A 156 -14.78 16.85 -2.49
C GLU A 156 -15.41 17.82 -3.48
N VAL A 157 -15.18 17.59 -4.78
CA VAL A 157 -15.80 18.33 -5.87
C VAL A 157 -16.40 17.32 -6.83
N ILE A 158 -17.72 17.35 -7.00
CA ILE A 158 -18.42 16.51 -7.96
C ILE A 158 -18.62 17.35 -9.22
N SER A 159 -18.04 16.91 -10.33
CA SER A 159 -18.27 17.50 -11.65
C SER A 159 -19.23 16.60 -12.44
N GLN A 160 -20.29 17.19 -12.97
CA GLN A 160 -21.28 16.48 -13.76
C GLN A 160 -21.37 17.17 -15.12
N ARG A 161 -21.11 16.40 -16.18
CA ARG A 161 -21.19 16.86 -17.58
C ARG A 161 -22.37 16.15 -18.23
N ASP A 162 -23.18 16.88 -18.98
CA ASP A 162 -24.35 16.31 -19.65
C ASP A 162 -23.95 15.12 -20.54
N GLY A 163 -24.59 13.98 -20.33
CA GLY A 163 -24.32 12.73 -21.05
C GLY A 163 -23.16 11.88 -20.51
N SER A 164 -22.55 12.22 -19.38
CA SER A 164 -21.49 11.41 -18.73
C SER A 164 -21.78 11.17 -17.24
N ALA A 165 -21.26 10.06 -16.71
CA ALA A 165 -21.35 9.78 -15.28
C ALA A 165 -20.61 10.86 -14.45
N PRO A 166 -21.12 11.23 -13.27
CA PRO A 166 -20.50 12.26 -12.44
C PRO A 166 -19.10 11.81 -11.98
N ILE A 167 -18.10 12.70 -12.16
CA ILE A 167 -16.73 12.47 -11.69
C ILE A 167 -16.58 13.14 -10.32
N LYS A 168 -16.23 12.35 -9.30
CA LYS A 168 -15.95 12.83 -7.94
C LYS A 168 -14.44 13.02 -7.77
N PHE A 169 -14.01 14.27 -7.66
CA PHE A 169 -12.65 14.63 -7.29
C PHE A 169 -12.54 14.67 -5.76
N LEU A 170 -11.60 13.89 -5.21
CA LEU A 170 -11.32 13.81 -3.79
C LEU A 170 -9.90 14.34 -3.55
N ASP A 171 -9.77 15.36 -2.69
CA ASP A 171 -8.46 15.86 -2.29
C ASP A 171 -7.81 14.87 -1.32
N VAL A 172 -6.79 14.17 -1.81
CA VAL A 172 -6.05 13.13 -1.08
C VAL A 172 -4.88 13.70 -0.25
N GLY A 173 -4.64 15.02 -0.31
CA GLY A 173 -3.58 15.69 0.44
C GLY A 173 -2.20 15.03 0.25
N GLY A 174 -1.50 14.76 1.35
CA GLY A 174 -0.18 14.12 1.36
C GLY A 174 -0.17 12.58 1.29
N LYS A 175 -1.31 11.92 1.06
CA LYS A 175 -1.44 10.44 1.14
C LYS A 175 -0.40 9.71 0.29
N PHE A 176 -0.17 10.21 -0.92
CA PHE A 176 0.72 9.63 -1.94
C PHE A 176 2.07 10.34 -2.06
N ILE A 177 2.47 11.15 -1.08
CA ILE A 177 3.80 11.77 -1.06
C ILE A 177 4.84 10.73 -0.62
N ASN A 178 5.84 10.52 -1.47
CA ASN A 178 7.07 9.80 -1.09
C ASN A 178 7.96 10.72 -0.26
N VAL A 179 7.99 10.50 1.06
CA VAL A 179 8.76 11.31 2.02
C VAL A 179 10.26 11.23 1.70
N ASP A 180 10.78 10.04 1.40
CA ASP A 180 12.21 9.83 1.09
C ASP A 180 12.66 10.60 -0.15
N ASP A 181 11.85 10.62 -1.21
CA ASP A 181 12.11 11.41 -2.41
C ASP A 181 12.10 12.91 -2.12
N ARG A 182 11.29 13.35 -1.16
CA ARG A 182 11.23 14.75 -0.72
C ARG A 182 12.47 15.13 0.07
N ILE A 183 12.87 14.30 1.03
CA ILE A 183 14.12 14.47 1.80
C ILE A 183 15.30 14.57 0.85
N ARG A 184 15.40 13.66 -0.12
CA ARG A 184 16.46 13.67 -1.14
C ARG A 184 16.47 14.97 -1.96
N ARG A 185 15.29 15.47 -2.34
CA ARG A 185 15.15 16.74 -3.06
C ARG A 185 15.57 17.95 -2.23
N VAL A 186 15.16 18.01 -0.96
CA VAL A 186 15.52 19.10 -0.03
C VAL A 186 17.04 19.14 0.17
N ALA A 187 17.65 18.00 0.52
CA ALA A 187 19.11 17.90 0.69
C ALA A 187 19.87 18.28 -0.59
N GLY A 188 19.36 17.89 -1.76
CA GLY A 188 19.91 18.28 -3.06
C GLY A 188 19.82 19.80 -3.32
N ALA A 189 18.72 20.44 -2.93
CA ALA A 189 18.54 21.88 -3.05
C ALA A 189 19.48 22.65 -2.12
N GLU A 190 19.62 22.22 -0.86
CA GLU A 190 20.56 22.81 0.10
C GLU A 190 22.01 22.73 -0.36
N ARG A 191 22.42 21.60 -0.96
CA ARG A 191 23.76 21.45 -1.53
C ARG A 191 24.01 22.47 -2.65
N LYS A 192 23.05 22.63 -3.57
CA LYS A 192 23.13 23.62 -4.65
C LYS A 192 23.16 25.06 -4.13
N ALA A 193 22.39 25.37 -3.08
CA ALA A 193 22.38 26.68 -2.46
C ALA A 193 23.76 27.04 -1.89
N ARG A 194 24.38 26.13 -1.12
CA ARG A 194 25.74 26.33 -0.57
C ARG A 194 26.80 26.52 -1.66
N GLU A 195 26.72 25.77 -2.75
CA GLU A 195 27.64 25.94 -3.88
C GLU A 195 27.48 27.31 -4.54
N LYS A 196 26.24 27.80 -4.67
CA LYS A 196 25.95 29.13 -5.22
C LYS A 196 26.50 30.23 -4.30
N GLU A 197 26.27 30.14 -3.00
CA GLU A 197 26.82 31.08 -2.01
C GLU A 197 28.36 31.13 -2.08
N ARG A 198 29.01 29.97 -2.13
CA ARG A 198 30.47 29.91 -2.27
C ARG A 198 30.95 30.60 -3.54
N ARG A 199 30.31 30.35 -4.68
CA ARG A 199 30.63 31.03 -5.95
C ARG A 199 30.42 32.55 -5.86
N THR A 200 29.35 33.00 -5.21
CA THR A 200 29.10 34.45 -5.03
C THR A 200 30.15 35.11 -4.12
N LEU A 201 30.60 34.40 -3.08
CA LEU A 201 31.67 34.89 -2.20
C LEU A 201 33.03 34.93 -2.90
N GLU A 202 33.34 33.92 -3.72
CA GLU A 202 34.55 33.89 -4.56
C GLU A 202 34.53 35.02 -5.60
N ALA A 203 33.38 35.28 -6.23
CA ALA A 203 33.19 36.41 -7.14
C ALA A 203 33.34 37.77 -6.43
N ALA A 204 32.80 37.92 -5.21
CA ALA A 204 32.95 39.14 -4.42
C ALA A 204 34.42 39.39 -3.99
N LYS A 205 35.12 38.33 -3.58
CA LYS A 205 36.55 38.40 -3.20
C LYS A 205 37.46 38.73 -4.39
N SER A 206 37.17 38.19 -5.57
CA SER A 206 37.92 38.53 -6.79
C SER A 206 37.72 39.99 -7.19
N LEU A 207 36.50 40.51 -7.10
CA LEU A 207 36.23 41.94 -7.34
C LEU A 207 36.96 42.88 -6.37
N GLN A 208 37.03 42.52 -5.08
CA GLN A 208 37.76 43.30 -4.08
C GLN A 208 39.28 43.28 -4.30
N LYS A 209 39.82 42.21 -4.90
CA LYS A 209 41.25 42.11 -5.24
C LYS A 209 41.62 42.97 -6.44
N GLU A 210 40.70 43.15 -7.39
CA GLU A 210 40.92 44.00 -8.57
C GLU A 210 40.79 45.50 -8.28
N ASN A 211 40.03 45.89 -7.25
CA ASN A 211 39.90 47.28 -6.78
C ASN A 211 40.34 47.40 -5.31
N PRO A 212 41.65 47.44 -5.02
CA PRO A 212 42.11 47.70 -3.66
C PRO A 212 41.66 49.10 -3.22
N PRO A 213 41.15 49.28 -1.99
CA PRO A 213 40.81 50.60 -1.50
C PRO A 213 42.09 51.44 -1.47
N HIS A 214 42.08 52.56 -2.22
CA HIS A 214 43.15 53.56 -2.17
C HIS A 214 43.35 53.98 -0.70
N ALA A 215 44.51 53.62 -0.15
CA ALA A 215 44.92 54.04 1.17
C ALA A 215 45.33 55.51 1.09
N SER A 216 44.54 56.38 1.72
CA SER A 216 44.83 57.80 1.94
C SER A 216 45.76 58.00 3.13
#